data_AF-F6BDX3-F1
#
_entry.id   AF-F6BDX3-F1
#
_cell.length_a   1.000
_cell.length_b   1.000
_cell.length_c   1.000
_cell.angle_alpha   90.00
_cell.angle_beta   90.00
_cell.angle_gamma   90.00
#
_symmetry.space_group_name_H-M   'P 1'
#
loop_
_entity.id
_entity.type
_entity.pdbx_description
1 polymer ?
#
loop_
_entity_poly.entity_id
_entity_poly.type
_entity_poly.pdbx_seq_one_letter_code
_entity_poly.pdbx_strand_id
1 'polypeptide(L)'
;MDIIEGLKFPMDDEEWVKKVIIGGIIGIIPIVNLIVGGYFVETMKYVITGKKVLPEWENWGGKFITGICVFIIGLIYFAIPLVVMILLGGLGALVGKNSSIVGFVLGFVLFIVFGFAMPMAIANYAAKEKLSAAFEFEEILGRIKSVIGDYLLAYVVLFILVFVLDLVSMIPIIGWILSIFAMFYLSLVAVYYFGTLYRESSK
;
A
#
# COMPACT_ATOMS: atom_id res chain seq x y z
N MET A 1 14.28 7.15 -9.42
CA MET A 1 12.90 6.82 -9.89
C MET A 1 12.34 7.91 -10.81
N ASP A 2 11.69 7.55 -11.92
CA ASP A 2 10.98 8.53 -12.78
C ASP A 2 9.55 8.79 -12.26
N ILE A 3 9.31 10.02 -11.79
CA ILE A 3 8.03 10.44 -11.22
C ILE A 3 6.95 10.48 -12.30
N ILE A 4 7.23 11.11 -13.44
CA ILE A 4 6.23 11.39 -14.48
C ILE A 4 5.79 10.07 -15.10
N GLU A 5 6.73 9.16 -15.32
CA GLU A 5 6.43 7.82 -15.82
C GLU A 5 5.47 7.09 -14.89
N GLY A 6 5.73 7.05 -13.58
CA GLY A 6 4.82 6.37 -12.65
C GLY A 6 3.45 7.04 -12.49
N LEU A 7 3.35 8.37 -12.64
CA LEU A 7 2.06 9.06 -12.67
C LEU A 7 1.23 8.67 -13.90
N LYS A 8 1.88 8.42 -15.03
CA LYS A 8 1.24 8.05 -16.31
C LYS A 8 1.06 6.55 -16.48
N PHE A 9 1.76 5.72 -15.70
CA PHE A 9 1.74 4.27 -15.82
C PHE A 9 0.33 3.68 -16.01
N PRO A 10 -0.70 4.03 -15.21
CA PRO A 10 -2.03 3.47 -15.45
C PRO A 10 -2.58 3.82 -16.83
N MET A 11 -2.31 5.03 -17.34
CA MET A 11 -2.77 5.52 -18.65
C MET A 11 -2.03 4.91 -19.84
N ASP A 12 -0.93 4.19 -19.62
CA ASP A 12 -0.22 3.47 -20.70
C ASP A 12 -1.03 2.26 -21.21
N ASP A 13 -2.02 1.80 -20.44
CA ASP A 13 -2.95 0.73 -20.83
C ASP A 13 -4.16 1.29 -21.58
N GLU A 14 -4.48 0.78 -22.77
CA GLU A 14 -5.61 1.30 -23.58
C GLU A 14 -6.96 1.23 -22.85
N GLU A 15 -7.16 0.20 -22.01
CA GLU A 15 -8.40 0.00 -21.26
C GLU A 15 -8.34 0.55 -19.82
N TRP A 16 -7.39 1.45 -19.52
CA TRP A 16 -7.17 1.93 -18.15
C TRP A 16 -8.43 2.50 -17.49
N VAL A 17 -9.25 3.24 -18.25
CA VAL A 17 -10.49 3.84 -17.73
C VAL A 17 -11.45 2.75 -17.25
N LYS A 18 -11.66 1.72 -18.08
CA LYS A 18 -12.51 0.56 -17.76
C LYS A 18 -11.97 -0.15 -16.51
N LYS A 19 -10.65 -0.37 -16.45
CA LYS A 19 -10.00 -1.05 -15.32
C LYS A 19 -10.11 -0.26 -14.01
N VAL A 20 -9.94 1.06 -14.06
CA VAL A 20 -10.10 1.97 -12.91
C VAL A 20 -11.56 2.05 -12.45
N ILE A 21 -12.53 2.11 -13.37
CA ILE A 21 -13.96 2.12 -13.01
C ILE A 21 -14.34 0.82 -12.30
N ILE A 22 -13.98 -0.33 -12.86
CA ILE A 22 -14.26 -1.64 -12.23
C ILE A 22 -13.58 -1.72 -10.86
N GLY A 23 -12.31 -1.32 -10.76
CA GLY A 23 -11.55 -1.29 -9.52
C GLY A 23 -12.16 -0.40 -8.44
N GLY A 24 -12.59 0.81 -8.81
CA GLY A 24 -13.27 1.74 -7.91
C GLY A 24 -14.60 1.20 -7.40
N ILE A 25 -15.43 0.61 -8.27
CA ILE A 25 -16.71 0.00 -7.89
C ILE A 25 -16.50 -1.17 -6.93
N ILE A 26 -15.51 -2.02 -7.19
CA ILE A 26 -15.22 -3.18 -6.33
C ILE A 26 -14.62 -2.74 -5.00
N GLY A 27 -13.79 -1.69 -5.01
CA GLY A 27 -13.12 -1.16 -3.84
C GLY A 27 -14.06 -0.67 -2.73
N ILE A 28 -15.28 -0.25 -3.07
CA ILE A 28 -16.27 0.24 -2.09
C ILE A 28 -17.14 -0.88 -1.49
N ILE A 29 -17.17 -2.07 -2.08
CA ILE A 29 -18.01 -3.17 -1.60
C ILE A 29 -17.22 -3.94 -0.52
N PRO A 30 -17.66 -3.94 0.75
CA PRO A 30 -16.95 -4.64 1.81
C PRO A 30 -16.76 -6.12 1.48
N ILE A 31 -15.63 -6.69 1.92
CA ILE A 31 -15.19 -8.07 1.64
C ILE A 31 -14.80 -8.28 0.17
N VAL A 32 -15.63 -7.85 -0.79
CA VAL A 32 -15.32 -7.95 -2.23
C VAL A 32 -14.13 -7.04 -2.59
N ASN A 33 -13.94 -5.94 -1.87
CA ASN A 33 -12.78 -5.06 -2.00
C ASN A 33 -11.43 -5.78 -1.82
N LEU A 34 -11.39 -6.96 -1.18
CA LEU A 34 -10.15 -7.76 -1.09
C LEU A 34 -9.61 -8.15 -2.47
N ILE A 35 -10.48 -8.32 -3.47
CA ILE A 35 -10.08 -8.60 -4.86
C ILE A 35 -9.13 -7.51 -5.39
N VAL A 36 -9.35 -6.24 -5.01
CA VAL A 36 -8.49 -5.12 -5.39
C VAL A 36 -7.06 -5.31 -4.88
N GLY A 37 -6.89 -5.86 -3.68
CA GLY A 37 -5.56 -6.20 -3.15
C GLY A 37 -4.83 -7.23 -4.01
N GLY A 38 -5.54 -8.25 -4.50
CA GLY A 38 -4.98 -9.21 -5.45
C GLY A 38 -4.65 -8.61 -6.81
N TYR A 39 -5.49 -7.70 -7.29
CA TYR A 39 -5.23 -6.93 -8.51
C TYR A 39 -3.94 -6.11 -8.40
N PHE A 40 -3.73 -5.43 -7.26
CA PHE A 40 -2.51 -4.68 -6.99
C PHE A 40 -1.27 -5.55 -6.90
N VAL A 41 -1.35 -6.73 -6.28
CA VAL A 41 -0.23 -7.69 -6.25
C VAL A 41 0.11 -8.18 -7.65
N GLU A 42 -0.88 -8.52 -8.48
CA GLU A 42 -0.62 -8.93 -9.86
C GLU A 42 0.00 -7.81 -10.69
N THR A 43 -0.51 -6.57 -10.53
CA THR A 43 0.08 -5.38 -11.15
C THR A 43 1.53 -5.20 -10.70
N MET A 44 1.80 -5.37 -9.41
CA MET A 44 3.14 -5.28 -8.84
C MET A 44 4.08 -6.35 -9.41
N LYS A 45 3.60 -7.59 -9.60
CA LYS A 45 4.36 -8.66 -10.28
C LYS A 45 4.72 -8.26 -11.71
N TYR A 46 3.81 -7.67 -12.47
CA TYR A 46 4.09 -7.16 -13.82
C TYR A 46 5.18 -6.10 -13.79
N VAL A 47 5.07 -5.11 -12.91
CA VAL A 47 6.07 -4.05 -12.78
C VAL A 47 7.44 -4.61 -12.38
N ILE A 48 7.50 -5.50 -11.38
CA ILE A 48 8.75 -6.14 -10.94
C ILE A 48 9.41 -6.93 -12.08
N THR A 49 8.61 -7.58 -12.94
CA THR A 49 9.09 -8.32 -14.12
C THR A 49 9.33 -7.46 -15.36
N GLY A 50 9.16 -6.13 -15.27
CA GLY A 50 9.41 -5.19 -16.36
C GLY A 50 8.24 -4.98 -17.33
N LYS A 51 7.08 -5.58 -17.06
CA LYS A 51 5.85 -5.38 -17.85
C LYS A 51 5.12 -4.13 -17.37
N LYS A 52 4.82 -3.22 -18.29
CA LYS A 52 4.09 -1.97 -18.04
C LYS A 52 2.65 -2.04 -18.55
N VAL A 53 1.91 -3.05 -18.11
CA VAL A 53 0.50 -3.25 -18.48
C VAL A 53 -0.33 -3.51 -17.24
N LEU A 54 -1.61 -3.16 -17.28
CA LEU A 54 -2.52 -3.44 -16.17
C LEU A 54 -3.15 -4.82 -16.33
N PRO A 55 -3.30 -5.61 -15.25
CA PRO A 55 -3.99 -6.89 -15.31
C PRO A 55 -5.43 -6.78 -15.83
N GLU A 56 -5.91 -7.85 -16.45
CA GLU A 56 -7.32 -7.99 -16.74
C GLU A 56 -8.12 -8.34 -15.48
N TRP A 57 -9.40 -7.97 -15.50
CA TRP A 57 -10.38 -8.32 -14.47
C TRP A 57 -10.92 -9.74 -14.68
N GLU A 58 -10.01 -10.69 -14.65
CA GLU A 58 -10.26 -12.13 -14.76
C GLU A 58 -9.78 -12.85 -13.50
N ASN A 59 -10.02 -14.17 -13.40
CA ASN A 59 -9.57 -14.98 -12.27
C ASN A 59 -9.88 -14.35 -10.89
N TRP A 60 -11.12 -13.89 -10.72
CA TRP A 60 -11.61 -13.21 -9.52
C TRP A 60 -11.31 -13.97 -8.22
N GLY A 61 -11.43 -15.30 -8.25
CA GLY A 61 -11.10 -16.17 -7.12
C GLY A 61 -9.62 -16.10 -6.72
N GLY A 62 -8.70 -16.16 -7.69
CA GLY A 62 -7.27 -16.02 -7.42
C GLY A 62 -6.90 -14.64 -6.86
N LYS A 63 -7.49 -13.57 -7.41
CA LYS A 63 -7.32 -12.21 -6.89
C LYS A 63 -7.89 -12.07 -5.47
N PHE A 64 -9.03 -12.68 -5.18
CA PHE A 64 -9.62 -12.67 -3.83
C PHE A 64 -8.71 -13.33 -2.79
N ILE A 65 -8.18 -14.53 -3.09
CA ILE A 65 -7.24 -15.23 -2.18
C ILE A 65 -5.97 -14.41 -1.97
N THR A 66 -5.41 -13.85 -3.04
CA THR A 66 -4.22 -12.97 -2.95
C THR A 66 -4.54 -11.72 -2.12
N GLY A 67 -5.74 -11.18 -2.27
CA GLY A 67 -6.28 -10.09 -1.45
C GLY A 67 -6.35 -10.41 0.04
N ILE A 68 -6.81 -11.60 0.39
CA ILE A 68 -6.79 -12.10 1.78
C ILE A 68 -5.35 -12.14 2.31
N CYS A 69 -4.39 -12.61 1.51
CA CYS A 69 -2.98 -12.61 1.91
C CYS A 69 -2.47 -11.19 2.19
N VAL A 70 -2.76 -10.21 1.32
CA VAL A 70 -2.39 -8.80 1.54
C VAL A 70 -3.05 -8.25 2.80
N PHE A 71 -4.33 -8.56 3.03
CA PHE A 71 -5.04 -8.16 4.23
C PHE A 71 -4.40 -8.75 5.50
N ILE A 72 -4.02 -10.03 5.49
CA ILE A 72 -3.30 -10.69 6.59
C ILE A 72 -1.94 -10.03 6.83
N ILE A 73 -1.20 -9.70 5.77
CA ILE A 73 0.08 -8.96 5.90
C ILE A 73 -0.17 -7.62 6.60
N GLY A 74 -1.14 -6.84 6.13
CA GLY A 74 -1.50 -5.56 6.76
C GLY A 74 -1.92 -5.70 8.22
N LEU A 75 -2.75 -6.70 8.53
CA LEU A 75 -3.14 -6.99 9.92
C LEU A 75 -1.94 -7.29 10.80
N ILE A 76 -1.00 -8.14 10.36
CA ILE A 76 0.18 -8.50 11.16
C ILE A 76 1.11 -7.28 11.33
N TYR A 77 1.33 -6.51 10.26
CA TYR A 77 2.17 -5.30 10.32
C TYR A 77 1.61 -4.24 11.26
N PHE A 78 0.28 -4.05 11.30
CA PHE A 78 -0.35 -3.05 12.17
C PHE A 78 -0.77 -3.59 13.54
N ALA A 79 -0.85 -4.91 13.73
CA ALA A 79 -1.14 -5.52 15.02
C ALA A 79 -0.05 -5.20 16.06
N ILE A 80 1.24 -5.24 15.67
CA ILE A 80 2.34 -4.96 16.60
C ILE A 80 2.25 -3.53 17.17
N PRO A 81 2.19 -2.46 16.34
CA PRO A 81 1.95 -1.10 16.84
C PRO A 81 0.70 -0.98 17.71
N LEU A 82 -0.40 -1.62 17.30
CA LEU A 82 -1.67 -1.54 18.02
C LEU A 82 -1.59 -2.19 19.41
N VAL A 83 -0.99 -3.37 19.51
CA VAL A 83 -0.76 -4.05 20.80
C VAL A 83 0.10 -3.19 21.71
N VAL A 84 1.15 -2.55 21.19
CA VAL A 84 1.99 -1.64 21.98
C VAL A 84 1.20 -0.42 22.46
N MET A 85 0.36 0.19 21.60
CA MET A 85 -0.50 1.30 22.02
C MET A 85 -1.49 0.90 23.11
N ILE A 86 -2.11 -0.29 23.01
CA ILE A 86 -3.06 -0.79 24.01
C ILE A 86 -2.36 -1.12 25.32
N LEU A 87 -1.27 -1.89 25.27
CA LEU A 87 -0.58 -2.35 26.47
C LEU A 87 0.18 -1.23 27.17
N LEU A 88 0.95 -0.43 26.46
CA LEU A 88 1.77 0.61 27.07
C LEU A 88 1.02 1.94 27.22
N GLY A 89 0.19 2.30 26.23
CA GLY A 89 -0.60 3.54 26.27
C GLY A 89 -1.84 3.38 27.13
N GLY A 90 -2.66 2.36 26.83
CA GLY A 90 -3.90 2.05 27.54
C GLY A 90 -3.67 1.65 29.00
N LEU A 91 -2.88 0.60 29.27
CA LEU A 91 -2.61 0.19 30.67
C LEU A 91 -1.70 1.18 31.40
N GLY A 92 -0.83 1.91 30.67
CA GLY A 92 -0.03 2.99 31.24
C GLY A 92 -0.89 4.07 31.90
N ALA A 93 -2.15 4.25 31.46
CA ALA A 93 -3.09 5.19 32.07
C ALA A 93 -3.47 4.79 33.50
N LEU A 94 -3.39 3.51 33.86
CA LEU A 94 -3.63 3.00 35.22
C LEU A 94 -2.47 3.32 36.17
N VAL A 95 -1.26 3.51 35.62
CA VAL A 95 -0.05 3.85 36.37
C VAL A 95 0.11 5.37 36.48
N GLY A 96 -0.14 6.09 35.39
CA GLY A 96 -0.10 7.55 35.37
C GLY A 96 -0.06 8.15 33.97
N LYS A 97 -0.48 9.41 33.85
CA LYS A 97 -0.60 10.13 32.58
C LYS A 97 0.68 10.10 31.75
N ASN A 98 1.85 10.30 32.36
CA ASN A 98 3.13 10.32 31.65
C ASN A 98 3.47 8.95 31.04
N SER A 99 3.22 7.86 31.77
CA SER A 99 3.43 6.49 31.28
C SER A 99 2.53 6.16 30.08
N SER A 100 1.27 6.60 30.14
CA SER A 100 0.33 6.47 29.01
C SER A 100 0.80 7.21 27.76
N ILE A 101 1.28 8.46 27.91
CA ILE A 101 1.79 9.26 26.79
C ILE A 101 2.97 8.55 26.13
N VAL A 102 3.93 8.05 26.91
CA VAL A 102 5.08 7.32 26.37
C VAL A 102 4.64 6.11 25.56
N GLY A 103 3.67 5.34 26.06
CA GLY A 103 3.13 4.18 25.36
C GLY A 103 2.46 4.53 24.03
N PHE A 104 1.65 5.60 23.99
CA PHE A 104 1.03 6.06 22.75
C PHE A 104 2.05 6.59 21.75
N VAL A 105 3.03 7.38 22.20
CA VAL A 105 4.10 7.91 21.34
C VAL A 105 4.91 6.76 20.74
N LEU A 106 5.32 5.78 21.55
CA LEU A 106 6.06 4.62 21.06
C LEU A 106 5.24 3.80 20.07
N GLY A 107 3.98 3.52 20.37
CA GLY A 107 3.11 2.80 19.47
C GLY A 107 2.84 3.53 18.15
N PHE A 108 2.73 4.87 18.18
CA PHE A 108 2.62 5.69 16.99
C PHE A 108 3.91 5.68 16.13
N VAL A 109 5.08 5.75 16.77
CA VAL A 109 6.37 5.60 16.07
C VAL A 109 6.45 4.23 15.39
N LEU A 110 6.06 3.16 16.08
CA LEU A 110 6.01 1.83 15.47
C LEU A 110 5.01 1.77 14.31
N PHE A 111 3.85 2.41 14.44
CA PHE A 111 2.87 2.47 13.35
C PHE A 111 3.47 3.08 12.08
N ILE A 112 4.21 4.19 12.22
CA ILE A 112 4.93 4.82 11.10
C ILE A 112 5.99 3.87 10.54
N VAL A 113 6.81 3.25 11.40
CA VAL A 113 7.90 2.36 10.96
C VAL A 113 7.37 1.15 10.20
N PHE A 114 6.36 0.47 10.72
CA PHE A 114 5.75 -0.69 10.06
C PHE A 114 4.99 -0.29 8.80
N GLY A 115 4.25 0.83 8.83
CA GLY A 115 3.59 1.39 7.64
C GLY A 115 4.58 1.74 6.55
N PHE A 116 5.73 2.32 6.91
CA PHE A 116 6.80 2.68 5.98
C PHE A 116 7.40 1.44 5.29
N ALA A 117 7.54 0.32 6.00
CA ALA A 117 8.06 -0.93 5.45
C ALA A 117 7.05 -1.76 4.64
N MET A 118 5.74 -1.52 4.83
CA MET A 118 4.68 -2.35 4.28
C MET A 118 4.66 -2.45 2.75
N PRO A 119 4.85 -1.38 1.95
CA PRO A 119 4.86 -1.52 0.49
C PRO A 119 5.97 -2.42 -0.02
N MET A 120 7.17 -2.35 0.57
CA MET A 120 8.27 -3.25 0.23
C MET A 120 7.99 -4.69 0.68
N ALA A 121 7.29 -4.88 1.79
CA ALA A 121 6.83 -6.21 2.24
C ALA A 121 5.86 -6.85 1.24
N ILE A 122 4.90 -6.06 0.74
CA ILE A 122 3.96 -6.51 -0.31
C ILE A 122 4.71 -6.79 -1.61
N ALA A 123 5.69 -5.97 -1.98
CA ALA A 123 6.54 -6.23 -3.15
C ALA A 123 7.34 -7.52 -3.02
N ASN A 124 7.88 -7.81 -1.83
CA ASN A 124 8.58 -9.07 -1.57
C ASN A 124 7.64 -10.28 -1.63
N TYR A 125 6.41 -10.15 -1.11
CA TYR A 125 5.35 -11.15 -1.28
C TYR A 125 4.99 -11.35 -2.76
N ALA A 126 4.81 -10.26 -3.51
CA ALA A 126 4.51 -10.32 -4.94
C ALA A 126 5.61 -11.04 -5.71
N ALA A 127 6.88 -10.75 -5.41
CA ALA A 127 8.02 -11.37 -6.09
C ALA A 127 8.24 -12.85 -5.74
N LYS A 128 8.00 -13.25 -4.48
CA LYS A 128 8.31 -14.61 -4.00
C LYS A 128 7.10 -15.55 -3.93
N GLU A 129 5.89 -15.00 -4.01
CA GLU A 129 4.62 -15.72 -3.95
C GLU A 129 4.41 -16.57 -2.68
N LYS A 130 5.09 -16.20 -1.59
CA LYS A 130 5.00 -16.86 -0.29
C LYS A 130 4.63 -15.83 0.76
N LEU A 131 3.57 -16.09 1.53
CA LEU A 131 3.12 -15.17 2.58
C LEU A 131 4.25 -14.84 3.58
N SER A 132 5.09 -15.83 3.90
CA SER A 132 6.25 -15.67 4.79
C SER A 132 7.26 -14.63 4.31
N ALA A 133 7.35 -14.39 2.99
CA ALA A 133 8.27 -13.41 2.41
C ALA A 133 7.95 -11.97 2.84
N ALA A 134 6.68 -11.68 3.15
CA ALA A 134 6.30 -10.38 3.67
C ALA A 134 6.90 -10.10 5.07
N PHE A 135 7.43 -11.10 5.76
CA PHE A 135 7.97 -10.98 7.12
C PHE A 135 9.49 -11.20 7.20
N GLU A 136 10.16 -11.25 6.06
CA GLU A 136 11.63 -11.29 5.97
C GLU A 136 12.20 -9.89 6.23
N PHE A 137 12.08 -9.40 7.46
CA PHE A 137 12.38 -8.01 7.82
C PHE A 137 13.80 -7.58 7.47
N GLU A 138 14.78 -8.48 7.59
CA GLU A 138 16.16 -8.19 7.22
C GLU A 138 16.30 -7.86 5.72
N GLU A 139 15.71 -8.69 4.85
CA GLU A 139 15.71 -8.45 3.40
C GLU A 139 14.91 -7.20 3.05
N ILE A 140 13.74 -7.00 3.66
CA ILE A 140 12.90 -5.82 3.42
C ILE A 140 13.65 -4.55 3.79
N LEU A 141 14.30 -4.51 4.95
CA LEU A 141 15.09 -3.35 5.38
C LEU A 141 16.34 -3.16 4.52
N GLY A 142 17.02 -4.23 4.11
CA GLY A 142 18.15 -4.17 3.18
C GLY A 142 17.76 -3.53 1.86
N ARG A 143 16.64 -3.96 1.28
CA ARG A 143 16.08 -3.40 0.05
C ARG A 143 15.66 -1.95 0.20
N ILE A 144 14.96 -1.57 1.27
CA ILE A 144 14.59 -0.17 1.50
C ILE A 144 15.84 0.71 1.62
N LYS A 145 16.88 0.24 2.33
CA LYS A 145 18.13 1.01 2.52
C LYS A 145 18.86 1.25 1.20
N SER A 146 18.86 0.29 0.27
CA SER A 146 19.56 0.45 -1.01
C SER A 146 18.92 1.49 -1.93
N VAL A 147 17.62 1.77 -1.77
CA VAL A 147 16.89 2.78 -2.56
C VAL A 147 16.23 3.87 -1.70
N ILE A 148 16.76 4.16 -0.51
CA ILE A 148 16.08 4.99 0.50
C ILE A 148 15.69 6.40 -0.01
N GLY A 149 16.54 7.02 -0.84
CA GLY A 149 16.27 8.35 -1.39
C GLY A 149 15.03 8.36 -2.29
N ASP A 150 14.98 7.45 -3.25
CA ASP A 150 13.83 7.30 -4.15
C ASP A 150 12.59 6.74 -3.42
N TYR A 151 12.78 5.89 -2.41
CA TYR A 151 11.70 5.36 -1.58
C TYR A 151 11.02 6.47 -0.77
N LEU A 152 11.79 7.38 -0.18
CA LEU A 152 11.24 8.58 0.48
C LEU A 152 10.56 9.52 -0.53
N LEU A 153 11.16 9.70 -1.71
CA LEU A 153 10.58 10.52 -2.78
C LEU A 153 9.21 9.97 -3.21
N ALA A 154 9.06 8.65 -3.35
CA ALA A 154 7.77 8.01 -3.65
C ALA A 154 6.70 8.35 -2.60
N TYR A 155 7.03 8.28 -1.31
CA TYR A 155 6.11 8.69 -0.25
C TYR A 155 5.74 10.17 -0.32
N VAL A 156 6.70 11.05 -0.58
CA VAL A 156 6.44 12.50 -0.71
C VAL A 156 5.48 12.77 -1.85
N VAL A 157 5.71 12.17 -3.02
CA VAL A 157 4.83 12.31 -4.19
C VAL A 157 3.43 11.78 -3.87
N LEU A 158 3.32 10.55 -3.35
CA LEU A 158 2.03 9.94 -3.01
C LEU A 158 1.28 10.74 -1.94
N PHE A 159 1.98 11.28 -0.94
CA PHE A 159 1.37 12.13 0.09
C PHE A 159 0.79 13.42 -0.52
N ILE A 160 1.50 14.08 -1.42
CA ILE A 160 0.99 15.26 -2.12
C ILE A 160 -0.26 14.92 -2.94
N LEU A 161 -0.25 13.80 -3.67
CA LEU A 161 -1.39 13.38 -4.48
C LEU A 161 -2.62 13.05 -3.64
N VAL A 162 -2.45 12.32 -2.54
CA VAL A 162 -3.53 12.00 -1.60
C VAL A 162 -4.05 13.28 -0.93
N PHE A 163 -3.18 14.19 -0.53
CA PHE A 163 -3.58 15.48 0.03
C PHE A 163 -4.43 16.30 -0.95
N VAL A 164 -4.04 16.37 -2.23
CA VAL A 164 -4.86 17.02 -3.28
C VAL A 164 -6.20 16.31 -3.42
N LEU A 165 -6.23 14.98 -3.34
CA LEU A 165 -7.47 14.22 -3.41
C LEU A 165 -8.40 14.47 -2.21
N ASP A 166 -7.85 14.66 -1.02
CA ASP A 166 -8.60 15.04 0.17
C ASP A 166 -9.27 16.41 0.02
N LEU A 167 -8.60 17.37 -0.62
CA LEU A 167 -9.20 18.67 -0.96
C LEU A 167 -10.37 18.54 -1.93
N VAL A 168 -10.25 17.67 -2.94
CA VAL A 168 -11.36 17.37 -3.87
C VAL A 168 -12.54 16.74 -3.13
N SER A 169 -12.25 15.89 -2.13
CA SER A 169 -13.25 15.22 -1.31
C SER A 169 -14.06 16.16 -0.40
N MET A 170 -13.64 17.43 -0.26
CA MET A 170 -14.41 18.46 0.45
C MET A 170 -15.67 18.88 -0.33
N ILE A 171 -15.73 18.59 -1.64
CA ILE A 171 -16.91 18.84 -2.48
C ILE A 171 -17.90 17.68 -2.29
N PRO A 172 -19.09 17.91 -1.71
CA PRO A 172 -20.04 16.83 -1.45
C PRO A 172 -20.50 16.15 -2.75
N ILE A 173 -20.78 14.85 -2.66
CA ILE A 173 -21.30 14.00 -3.74
C ILE A 173 -20.30 13.83 -4.90
N ILE A 174 -20.04 14.87 -5.68
CA ILE A 174 -19.15 14.80 -6.86
C ILE A 174 -17.71 14.53 -6.43
N GLY A 175 -17.20 15.25 -5.43
CA GLY A 175 -15.86 15.03 -4.91
C GLY A 175 -15.70 13.61 -4.38
N TRP A 176 -16.66 13.12 -3.61
CA TRP A 176 -16.63 11.75 -3.06
C TRP A 176 -16.59 10.67 -4.16
N ILE A 177 -17.43 10.82 -5.19
CA ILE A 177 -17.47 9.87 -6.31
C ILE A 177 -16.13 9.88 -7.06
N LEU A 178 -15.60 11.06 -7.39
CA LEU A 178 -14.31 11.19 -8.05
C LEU A 178 -13.18 10.58 -7.20
N SER A 179 -13.23 10.76 -5.89
CA SER A 179 -12.22 10.24 -4.98
C SER A 179 -12.15 8.72 -4.91
N ILE A 180 -13.26 8.02 -5.10
CA ILE A 180 -13.26 6.55 -5.17
C ILE A 180 -12.39 6.07 -6.34
N PHE A 181 -12.60 6.62 -7.54
CA PHE A 181 -11.87 6.21 -8.74
C PHE A 181 -10.43 6.72 -8.73
N ALA A 182 -10.22 7.96 -8.27
CA ALA A 182 -8.89 8.54 -8.13
C ALA A 182 -8.05 7.78 -7.10
N MET A 183 -8.63 7.33 -5.98
CA MET A 183 -7.88 6.54 -5.00
C MET A 183 -7.41 5.19 -5.57
N PHE A 184 -8.25 4.54 -6.39
CA PHE A 184 -7.83 3.33 -7.10
C PHE A 184 -6.70 3.63 -8.09
N TYR A 185 -6.81 4.72 -8.87
CA TYR A 185 -5.75 5.18 -9.77
C TYR A 185 -4.43 5.45 -9.03
N LEU A 186 -4.47 6.21 -7.94
CA LEU A 186 -3.30 6.52 -7.12
C LEU A 186 -2.68 5.27 -6.49
N SER A 187 -3.50 4.26 -6.20
CA SER A 187 -2.99 2.97 -5.72
C SER A 187 -2.20 2.22 -6.80
N LEU A 188 -2.60 2.30 -8.08
CA LEU A 188 -1.82 1.75 -9.19
C LEU A 188 -0.49 2.50 -9.37
N VAL A 189 -0.50 3.82 -9.23
CA VAL A 189 0.72 4.65 -9.22
C VAL A 189 1.66 4.21 -8.09
N ALA A 190 1.13 4.03 -6.88
CA ALA A 190 1.92 3.54 -5.74
C ALA A 190 2.49 2.15 -6.00
N VAL A 191 1.68 1.23 -6.55
CA VAL A 191 2.12 -0.11 -6.94
C VAL A 191 3.27 -0.06 -7.94
N TYR A 192 3.20 0.83 -8.94
CA TYR A 192 4.27 1.02 -9.91
C TYR A 192 5.55 1.53 -9.26
N TYR A 193 5.47 2.57 -8.43
CA TYR A 193 6.65 3.11 -7.74
C TYR A 193 7.31 2.05 -6.88
N PHE A 194 6.56 1.40 -5.98
CA PHE A 194 7.15 0.42 -5.07
C PHE A 194 7.60 -0.87 -5.77
N GLY A 195 6.91 -1.29 -6.84
CA GLY A 195 7.36 -2.41 -7.67
C GLY A 195 8.66 -2.11 -8.43
N THR A 196 8.82 -0.88 -8.92
CA THR A 196 10.04 -0.42 -9.60
C THR A 196 11.20 -0.32 -8.62
N LEU A 197 10.96 0.26 -7.44
CA LEU A 197 11.96 0.34 -6.38
C LEU A 197 12.40 -1.03 -5.86
N TYR A 198 11.48 -1.99 -5.77
CA TYR A 198 11.84 -3.37 -5.45
C TYR A 198 12.79 -3.96 -6.50
N ARG A 199 12.54 -3.73 -7.79
CA ARG A 199 13.38 -4.20 -8.90
C ARG A 199 14.77 -3.55 -8.91
N GLU A 200 14.84 -2.26 -8.56
CA GLU A 200 16.09 -1.50 -8.49
C GLU A 200 16.90 -1.80 -7.21
N SER A 201 16.25 -2.25 -6.14
CA SER A 201 16.90 -2.60 -4.89
C SER A 201 17.82 -3.81 -5.03
N SER A 202 19.08 -3.66 -4.59
CA SER A 202 19.98 -4.80 -4.39
C SER A 202 19.57 -5.61 -3.17
N LYS A 203 19.74 -6.93 -3.24
CA LYS A 203 19.64 -7.83 -2.07
C LYS A 203 20.74 -7.55 -1.06
#